data_AF-A0A0W0TL62-F1
#
_entry.id   AF-A0A0W0TL62-F1
#
_cell.length_a   1.000
_cell.length_b   1.000
_cell.length_c   1.000
_cell.angle_alpha   90.00
_cell.angle_beta   90.00
_cell.angle_gamma   90.00
#
_symmetry.space_group_name_H-M   'P 1'
#
loop_
_entity.id
_entity.type
_entity.pdbx_description
1 polymer ?
#
loop_
_entity_poly.entity_id
_entity_poly.type
_entity_poly.pdbx_seq_one_letter_code
_entity_poly.pdbx_strand_id
1 'polypeptide(L)'
;MPFSARKLAKQDVQALIQPTIKNLKDVQEVNEQIINDTKFSIEEDLDNLLRRGAIPKKEYTLQMAQSHVELNNRLSAKKQINETLERFNQFADEKNEISSFGIAADTTREELKELISILKAKRATTDDPKEKRFLDTILQTAESYKTMIDAGRTISEKEIPILESEQHYANQVFASLAQTNKVKPDVLNNYLNQLEEIKAYKEKANNDPNLSSAEKEVVNHLCDSLSKEIKTTLTALTTLSTSEAGVVATTPEDIINNHQSKTAMHLVAARELETKVPVTSGFKGLINSLCIALDYKPVFTAAGTVQNMKSQLNAIKGHEEVVPERGLNMQ
;
A
#
# COMPACT_ATOMS: atom_id res chain seq x y z
N MET A 1 -9.92 14.41 -26.48
CA MET A 1 -9.76 13.95 -25.08
C MET A 1 -8.61 12.95 -25.08
N PRO A 2 -7.64 13.09 -24.15
CA PRO A 2 -6.42 12.25 -24.11
C PRO A 2 -6.73 10.77 -23.84
N PHE A 3 -7.87 10.52 -23.18
CA PHE A 3 -8.35 9.19 -22.84
C PHE A 3 -9.74 8.97 -23.45
N SER A 4 -9.98 7.81 -24.05
CA SER A 4 -11.24 7.51 -24.71
C SER A 4 -11.60 6.03 -24.68
N ALA A 5 -12.88 5.73 -24.59
CA ALA A 5 -13.41 4.42 -24.93
C ALA A 5 -13.48 4.29 -26.46
N ARG A 6 -12.93 3.21 -27.01
CA ARG A 6 -13.00 2.89 -28.44
C ARG A 6 -13.51 1.48 -28.66
N LYS A 7 -13.79 1.15 -29.93
CA LYS A 7 -14.17 -0.18 -30.36
C LYS A 7 -13.11 -0.71 -31.31
N LEU A 8 -12.64 -1.91 -31.02
CA LEU A 8 -11.68 -2.65 -31.82
C LEU A 8 -12.36 -3.85 -32.46
N ALA A 9 -12.03 -4.12 -33.72
CA ALA A 9 -12.40 -5.40 -34.31
C ALA A 9 -11.65 -6.53 -33.58
N LYS A 10 -12.29 -7.69 -33.45
CA LYS A 10 -11.69 -8.86 -32.79
C LYS A 10 -10.33 -9.27 -33.36
N GLN A 11 -10.16 -9.13 -34.68
CA GLN A 11 -8.89 -9.42 -35.35
C GLN A 11 -7.77 -8.46 -34.94
N ASP A 12 -8.10 -7.17 -34.75
CA ASP A 12 -7.14 -6.17 -34.29
C ASP A 12 -6.73 -6.42 -32.84
N VAL A 13 -7.68 -6.83 -31.98
CA VAL A 13 -7.37 -7.24 -30.60
C VAL A 13 -6.44 -8.45 -30.59
N GLN A 14 -6.71 -9.46 -31.42
CA GLN A 14 -5.80 -10.61 -31.56
C GLN A 14 -4.39 -10.14 -31.96
N ALA A 15 -4.26 -9.36 -33.02
CA ALA A 15 -2.96 -8.84 -33.47
C ALA A 15 -2.23 -8.02 -32.37
N LEU A 16 -2.99 -7.27 -31.57
CA LEU A 16 -2.48 -6.44 -30.49
C LEU A 16 -1.96 -7.26 -29.29
N ILE A 17 -2.66 -8.32 -28.89
CA ILE A 17 -2.32 -9.08 -27.67
C ILE A 17 -1.31 -10.21 -27.93
N GLN A 18 -1.22 -10.76 -29.14
CA GLN A 18 -0.35 -11.90 -29.44
C GLN A 18 1.13 -11.69 -29.10
N PRO A 19 1.76 -10.53 -29.40
CA PRO A 19 3.15 -10.28 -28.99
C PRO A 19 3.33 -10.32 -27.46
N THR A 20 2.35 -9.78 -26.72
CA THR A 20 2.36 -9.77 -25.26
C THR A 20 2.17 -11.17 -24.70
N ILE A 21 1.25 -11.96 -25.26
CA ILE A 21 1.05 -13.37 -24.88
C ILE A 21 2.34 -14.17 -25.08
N LYS A 22 2.99 -14.00 -26.24
CA LYS A 22 4.27 -14.67 -26.52
C LYS A 22 5.32 -14.30 -25.47
N ASN A 23 5.53 -13.00 -25.24
CA ASN A 23 6.50 -12.52 -24.25
C ASN A 23 6.19 -13.05 -22.83
N LEU A 24 4.90 -13.10 -22.44
CA LEU A 24 4.51 -13.66 -21.14
C LEU A 24 4.81 -15.15 -21.02
N LYS A 25 4.64 -15.93 -22.09
CA LYS A 25 5.02 -17.36 -22.09
C LYS A 25 6.53 -17.55 -22.00
N ASP A 26 7.31 -16.73 -22.71
CA ASP A 26 8.77 -16.78 -22.65
C ASP A 26 9.27 -16.43 -21.22
N VAL A 27 8.68 -15.39 -20.60
CA VAL A 27 8.98 -15.02 -19.21
C VAL A 27 8.52 -16.10 -18.23
N GLN A 28 7.39 -16.76 -18.48
CA GLN A 28 6.90 -17.86 -17.66
C GLN A 28 7.90 -19.02 -17.64
N GLU A 29 8.42 -19.42 -18.79
CA GLU A 29 9.39 -20.52 -18.90
C GLU A 29 10.66 -20.23 -18.09
N VAL A 30 11.22 -19.02 -18.25
CA VAL A 30 12.38 -18.58 -17.46
C VAL A 30 12.07 -18.58 -15.96
N ASN A 31 10.89 -18.09 -15.57
CA ASN A 31 10.49 -18.05 -14.16
C ASN A 31 10.28 -19.46 -13.58
N GLU A 32 9.77 -20.41 -14.38
CA GLU A 32 9.65 -21.82 -13.99
C GLU A 32 11.00 -22.49 -13.80
N GLN A 33 11.98 -22.19 -14.66
CA GLN A 33 13.35 -22.66 -14.47
C GLN A 33 13.95 -22.15 -13.15
N ILE A 34 13.82 -20.86 -12.86
CA ILE A 34 14.31 -20.27 -11.60
C ILE A 34 13.64 -20.92 -10.38
N ILE A 35 12.33 -21.19 -10.45
CA ILE A 35 11.61 -21.89 -9.37
C ILE A 35 12.21 -23.27 -9.13
N ASN A 36 12.46 -24.04 -10.19
CA ASN A 36 13.03 -25.38 -10.08
C ASN A 36 14.45 -25.34 -9.51
N ASP A 37 15.30 -24.43 -9.99
CA ASP A 37 16.67 -24.25 -9.50
C ASP A 37 16.70 -23.83 -8.02
N THR A 38 15.79 -22.92 -7.63
CA THR A 38 15.68 -22.47 -6.24
C THR A 38 15.19 -23.59 -5.32
N LYS A 39 14.22 -24.40 -5.77
CA LYS A 39 13.75 -25.58 -5.04
C LYS A 39 14.87 -26.61 -4.86
N PHE A 40 15.59 -26.92 -5.94
CA PHE A 40 16.75 -27.81 -5.87
C PHE A 40 17.79 -27.29 -4.87
N SER A 41 18.04 -25.98 -4.86
CA SER A 41 18.96 -25.36 -3.91
C SER A 41 18.53 -25.56 -2.45
N ILE A 42 17.24 -25.38 -2.17
CA ILE A 42 16.63 -25.56 -0.83
C ILE A 42 16.62 -27.03 -0.40
N GLU A 43 16.22 -27.92 -1.30
CA GLU A 43 15.96 -29.33 -0.99
C GLU A 43 17.24 -30.18 -0.95
N GLU A 44 18.26 -29.81 -1.74
CA GLU A 44 19.43 -30.66 -1.94
C GLU A 44 20.77 -29.90 -1.86
N ASP A 45 20.96 -28.83 -2.65
CA ASP A 45 22.30 -28.25 -2.84
C ASP A 45 22.89 -27.65 -1.55
N LEU A 46 22.13 -26.80 -0.84
CA LEU A 46 22.59 -26.15 0.38
C LEU A 46 22.93 -27.17 1.48
N ASP A 47 22.14 -28.23 1.57
CA ASP A 47 22.33 -29.31 2.54
C ASP A 47 23.60 -30.11 2.22
N ASN A 48 23.85 -30.39 0.93
CA ASN A 48 25.06 -31.04 0.45
C ASN A 48 26.31 -30.16 0.69
N LEU A 49 26.24 -28.86 0.42
CA LEU A 49 27.33 -27.91 0.66
C LEU A 49 27.67 -27.83 2.16
N LEU A 50 26.65 -27.82 3.03
CA LEU A 50 26.85 -27.83 4.47
C LEU A 50 27.51 -29.14 4.93
N ARG A 51 27.02 -30.31 4.48
CA ARG A 51 27.56 -31.63 4.86
C ARG A 51 28.99 -31.84 4.40
N ARG A 52 29.36 -31.31 3.24
CA ARG A 52 30.74 -31.37 2.70
C ARG A 52 31.67 -30.31 3.32
N GLY A 53 31.15 -29.45 4.19
CA GLY A 53 31.92 -28.36 4.81
C GLY A 53 32.30 -27.24 3.84
N ALA A 54 31.65 -27.17 2.67
CA ALA A 54 31.90 -26.12 1.67
C ALA A 54 31.32 -24.77 2.11
N ILE A 55 30.29 -24.76 2.97
CA ILE A 55 29.73 -23.56 3.59
C ILE A 55 29.60 -23.72 5.11
N PRO A 56 29.81 -22.65 5.90
CA PRO A 56 29.56 -22.66 7.34
C PRO A 56 28.06 -22.60 7.66
N LYS A 57 27.66 -23.11 8.83
CA LYS A 57 26.26 -23.14 9.29
C LYS A 57 25.55 -21.77 9.24
N LYS A 58 26.27 -20.69 9.58
CA LYS A 58 25.71 -19.33 9.54
C LYS A 58 25.33 -18.92 8.12
N GLU A 59 26.16 -19.24 7.14
CA GLU A 59 25.91 -18.95 5.74
C GLU A 59 24.78 -19.83 5.19
N TYR A 60 24.75 -21.11 5.53
CA TYR A 60 23.63 -22.01 5.23
C TYR A 60 22.28 -21.42 5.69
N THR A 61 22.18 -20.97 6.95
CA THR A 61 20.92 -20.40 7.48
C THR A 61 20.52 -19.13 6.73
N LEU A 62 21.49 -18.27 6.37
CA LEU A 62 21.22 -17.05 5.62
C LEU A 62 20.74 -17.37 4.20
N GLN A 63 21.47 -18.21 3.47
CA GLN A 63 21.13 -18.59 2.10
C GLN A 63 19.79 -19.32 2.05
N MET A 64 19.50 -20.22 2.99
CA MET A 64 18.20 -20.90 3.08
C MET A 64 17.04 -19.91 3.24
N ALA A 65 17.18 -18.93 4.14
CA ALA A 65 16.17 -17.88 4.31
C ALA A 65 15.97 -17.04 3.03
N GLN A 66 17.07 -16.69 2.35
CA GLN A 66 17.02 -15.94 1.09
C GLN A 66 16.37 -16.76 -0.03
N SER A 67 16.70 -18.04 -0.18
CA SER A 67 16.11 -18.93 -1.17
C SER A 67 14.61 -19.11 -0.94
N HIS A 68 14.14 -19.20 0.30
CA HIS A 68 12.70 -19.21 0.59
C HIS A 68 11.99 -17.92 0.19
N VAL A 69 12.60 -16.76 0.44
CA VAL A 69 12.06 -15.47 0.00
C VAL A 69 11.99 -15.40 -1.52
N GLU A 70 13.07 -15.78 -2.22
CA GLU A 70 13.11 -15.79 -3.69
C GLU A 70 12.07 -16.76 -4.27
N LEU A 71 11.95 -17.97 -3.72
CA LEU A 71 10.96 -18.95 -4.16
C LEU A 71 9.54 -18.39 -4.03
N ASN A 72 9.21 -17.77 -2.90
CA ASN A 72 7.89 -17.15 -2.69
C ASN A 72 7.64 -16.03 -3.70
N ASN A 73 8.62 -15.16 -3.95
CA ASN A 73 8.51 -14.09 -4.94
C ASN A 73 8.26 -14.66 -6.34
N ARG A 74 8.99 -15.72 -6.73
CA ARG A 74 8.84 -16.36 -8.04
C ARG A 74 7.51 -17.08 -8.22
N LEU A 75 7.00 -17.72 -7.15
CA LEU A 75 5.68 -18.32 -7.15
C LEU A 75 4.58 -17.26 -7.29
N SER A 76 4.70 -16.12 -6.60
CA SER A 76 3.80 -14.98 -6.78
C SER A 76 3.86 -14.42 -8.20
N ALA A 77 5.05 -14.26 -8.78
CA ALA A 77 5.21 -13.83 -10.18
C ALA A 77 4.57 -14.83 -11.16
N LYS A 78 4.78 -16.14 -10.95
CA LYS A 78 4.14 -17.20 -11.76
C LYS A 78 2.61 -17.08 -11.73
N LYS A 79 2.05 -16.88 -10.53
CA LYS A 79 0.60 -16.67 -10.36
C LYS A 79 0.12 -15.47 -11.18
N GLN A 80 0.79 -14.33 -11.09
CA GLN A 80 0.45 -13.12 -11.85
C GLN A 80 0.54 -13.34 -13.37
N ILE A 81 1.56 -14.03 -13.87
CA ILE A 81 1.72 -14.32 -15.31
C ILE A 81 0.56 -15.19 -15.80
N ASN A 82 0.26 -16.30 -15.11
CA ASN A 82 -0.84 -17.19 -15.46
C ASN A 82 -2.17 -16.47 -15.50
N GLU A 83 -2.40 -15.63 -14.49
CA GLU A 83 -3.57 -14.80 -14.36
C GLU A 83 -3.73 -13.79 -15.52
N THR A 84 -2.65 -13.14 -15.93
CA THR A 84 -2.68 -12.22 -17.09
C THR A 84 -2.89 -12.98 -18.40
N LEU A 85 -2.26 -14.15 -18.56
CA LEU A 85 -2.48 -15.01 -19.73
C LEU A 85 -3.93 -15.49 -19.82
N GLU A 86 -4.52 -15.89 -18.70
CA GLU A 86 -5.94 -16.28 -18.62
C GLU A 86 -6.85 -15.13 -19.04
N ARG A 87 -6.59 -13.91 -18.56
CA ARG A 87 -7.32 -12.71 -19.00
C ARG A 87 -7.23 -12.53 -20.52
N PHE A 88 -6.04 -12.66 -21.11
CA PHE A 88 -5.89 -12.51 -22.56
C PHE A 88 -6.61 -13.61 -23.36
N ASN A 89 -6.65 -14.83 -22.85
CA ASN A 89 -7.37 -15.92 -23.50
C ASN A 89 -8.89 -15.68 -23.54
N GLN A 90 -9.46 -14.94 -22.58
CA GLN A 90 -10.89 -14.63 -22.57
C GLN A 90 -11.32 -13.77 -23.78
N PHE A 91 -10.43 -12.97 -24.37
CA PHE A 91 -10.73 -12.23 -25.61
C PHE A 91 -10.99 -13.16 -26.81
N ALA A 92 -10.55 -14.42 -26.77
CA ALA A 92 -10.85 -15.39 -27.81
C ALA A 92 -12.35 -15.76 -27.85
N ASP A 93 -13.03 -15.70 -26.70
CA ASP A 93 -14.43 -16.11 -26.55
C ASP A 93 -15.43 -14.96 -26.82
N GLU A 94 -14.95 -13.72 -26.87
CA GLU A 94 -15.80 -12.56 -27.17
C GLU A 94 -16.28 -12.57 -28.62
N LYS A 95 -17.58 -12.32 -28.83
CA LYS A 95 -18.25 -12.57 -30.12
C LYS A 95 -18.19 -11.40 -31.10
N ASN A 96 -17.85 -10.18 -30.65
CA ASN A 96 -18.08 -8.92 -31.36
C ASN A 96 -16.89 -7.93 -31.26
N GLU A 97 -17.12 -6.67 -31.65
CA GLU A 97 -16.24 -5.53 -31.35
C GLU A 97 -15.95 -5.44 -29.84
N ILE A 98 -14.66 -5.36 -29.54
CA ILE A 98 -14.13 -5.35 -28.18
C ILE A 98 -13.88 -3.90 -27.80
N SER A 99 -14.33 -3.49 -26.61
CA SER A 99 -14.03 -2.15 -26.12
C SER A 99 -12.55 -2.00 -25.82
N SER A 100 -12.00 -0.81 -26.01
CA SER A 100 -10.61 -0.51 -25.63
C SER A 100 -10.50 0.80 -24.85
N PHE A 101 -9.51 0.84 -23.96
CA PHE A 101 -9.06 2.04 -23.28
C PHE A 101 -7.94 2.67 -24.11
N GLY A 102 -8.23 3.79 -24.76
CA GLY A 102 -7.29 4.52 -25.58
C GLY A 102 -6.51 5.56 -24.79
N ILE A 103 -5.19 5.61 -25.00
CA ILE A 103 -4.30 6.71 -24.59
C ILE A 103 -3.76 7.35 -25.88
N ALA A 104 -4.11 8.61 -26.12
CA ALA A 104 -3.74 9.32 -27.34
C ALA A 104 -2.24 9.66 -27.38
N ALA A 105 -1.68 9.78 -28.59
CA ALA A 105 -0.26 10.06 -28.80
C ALA A 105 0.17 11.46 -28.29
N ASP A 106 -0.76 12.40 -28.20
CA ASP A 106 -0.55 13.77 -27.73
C ASP A 106 -0.79 13.93 -26.21
N THR A 107 -1.01 12.83 -25.48
CA THR A 107 -1.20 12.86 -24.02
C THR A 107 0.00 13.48 -23.33
N THR A 108 -0.26 14.49 -22.51
CA THR A 108 0.75 15.23 -21.75
C THR A 108 1.17 14.50 -20.48
N ARG A 109 2.30 14.94 -19.90
CA ARG A 109 2.80 14.43 -18.63
C ARG A 109 1.80 14.64 -17.49
N GLU A 110 1.14 15.79 -17.45
CA GLU A 110 0.17 16.17 -16.42
C GLU A 110 -1.10 15.31 -16.52
N GLU A 111 -1.59 15.04 -17.72
CA GLU A 111 -2.71 14.12 -17.95
C GLU A 111 -2.37 12.69 -17.52
N LEU A 112 -1.15 12.22 -17.80
CA LEU A 112 -0.68 10.91 -17.31
C LEU A 112 -0.59 10.87 -15.78
N LYS A 113 -0.13 11.94 -15.12
CA LYS A 113 -0.13 12.02 -13.65
C LYS A 113 -1.55 11.90 -13.08
N GLU A 114 -2.51 12.56 -13.72
CA GLU A 114 -3.92 12.47 -13.34
C GLU A 114 -4.42 11.02 -13.43
N LEU A 115 -4.27 10.39 -14.60
CA LEU A 115 -4.65 8.99 -14.81
C LEU A 115 -3.98 8.06 -13.80
N ILE A 116 -2.67 8.18 -13.60
CA ILE A 116 -1.91 7.34 -12.66
C ILE A 116 -2.46 7.49 -11.23
N SER A 117 -2.73 8.71 -10.78
CA SER A 117 -3.25 8.95 -9.43
C SER A 117 -4.64 8.33 -9.21
N ILE A 118 -5.53 8.43 -10.21
CA ILE A 118 -6.86 7.82 -10.18
C ILE A 118 -6.76 6.29 -10.16
N LEU A 119 -5.95 5.71 -11.04
CA LEU A 119 -5.75 4.27 -11.11
C LEU A 119 -5.18 3.72 -9.80
N LYS A 120 -4.18 4.39 -9.21
CA LYS A 120 -3.61 3.99 -7.91
C LYS A 120 -4.63 4.09 -6.78
N ALA A 121 -5.42 5.16 -6.74
CA ALA A 121 -6.48 5.33 -5.75
C ALA A 121 -7.52 4.21 -5.85
N LYS A 122 -8.07 3.95 -7.04
CA LYS A 122 -9.05 2.87 -7.25
C LYS A 122 -8.48 1.49 -6.94
N ARG A 123 -7.23 1.24 -7.34
CA ARG A 123 -6.54 -0.02 -7.04
C ARG A 123 -6.38 -0.25 -5.53
N ALA A 124 -6.12 0.80 -4.76
CA ALA A 124 -5.97 0.72 -3.31
C ALA A 124 -7.30 0.48 -2.57
N THR A 125 -8.43 0.85 -3.17
CA THR A 125 -9.76 0.78 -2.55
C THR A 125 -10.58 -0.44 -2.96
N THR A 126 -10.33 -1.00 -4.14
CA THR A 126 -11.04 -2.21 -4.57
C THR A 126 -10.53 -3.47 -3.86
N ASP A 127 -11.44 -4.39 -3.57
CA ASP A 127 -11.12 -5.76 -3.13
C ASP A 127 -11.30 -6.79 -4.26
N ASP A 128 -11.84 -6.37 -5.41
CA ASP A 128 -12.05 -7.25 -6.56
C ASP A 128 -10.72 -7.55 -7.27
N PRO A 129 -10.25 -8.80 -7.30
CA PRO A 129 -9.00 -9.16 -7.96
C PRO A 129 -9.04 -8.93 -9.48
N LYS A 130 -10.22 -8.99 -10.12
CA LYS A 130 -10.37 -8.72 -11.55
C LYS A 130 -10.20 -7.22 -11.83
N GLU A 131 -10.84 -6.37 -11.02
CA GLU A 131 -10.65 -4.93 -11.11
C GLU A 131 -9.19 -4.53 -10.90
N LYS A 132 -8.52 -5.10 -9.88
CA LYS A 132 -7.08 -4.83 -9.65
C LYS A 132 -6.24 -5.14 -10.89
N ARG A 133 -6.46 -6.29 -11.51
CA ARG A 133 -5.71 -6.71 -12.70
C ARG A 133 -5.97 -5.80 -13.90
N PHE A 134 -7.23 -5.42 -14.10
CA PHE A 134 -7.62 -4.45 -15.12
C PHE A 134 -6.89 -3.11 -14.90
N LEU A 135 -6.96 -2.55 -13.69
CA LEU A 135 -6.30 -1.29 -13.33
C LEU A 135 -4.78 -1.36 -13.48
N ASP A 136 -4.16 -2.48 -13.07
CA ASP A 136 -2.71 -2.70 -13.19
C ASP A 136 -2.24 -2.68 -14.65
N THR A 137 -3.04 -3.22 -15.57
CA THR A 137 -2.73 -3.23 -17.01
C THR A 137 -2.66 -1.80 -17.57
N ILE A 138 -3.62 -0.95 -17.21
CA ILE A 138 -3.64 0.45 -17.65
C ILE A 138 -2.53 1.24 -16.94
N LEU A 139 -2.35 1.01 -15.65
CA LEU A 139 -1.36 1.71 -14.83
C LEU A 139 0.06 1.48 -15.35
N GLN A 140 0.42 0.23 -15.66
CA GLN A 140 1.74 -0.10 -16.21
C GLN A 140 2.00 0.62 -17.54
N THR A 141 0.98 0.72 -18.40
CA THR A 141 1.07 1.44 -19.67
C THR A 141 1.26 2.95 -19.43
N ALA A 142 0.46 3.54 -18.55
CA ALA A 142 0.53 4.97 -18.22
C ALA A 142 1.87 5.36 -17.58
N GLU A 143 2.40 4.54 -16.67
CA GLU A 143 3.70 4.76 -16.03
C GLU A 143 4.86 4.63 -17.03
N SER A 144 4.79 3.67 -17.95
CA SER A 144 5.74 3.54 -19.06
C SER A 144 5.74 4.79 -19.94
N TYR A 145 4.57 5.29 -20.32
CA TYR A 145 4.43 6.51 -21.12
C TYR A 145 4.94 7.75 -20.39
N LYS A 146 4.66 7.87 -19.10
CA LYS A 146 5.20 8.97 -18.29
C LYS A 146 6.72 8.92 -18.27
N THR A 147 7.31 7.73 -18.11
CA THR A 147 8.76 7.53 -18.15
C THR A 147 9.37 7.87 -19.51
N MET A 148 8.66 7.58 -20.61
CA MET A 148 9.08 7.98 -21.96
C MET A 148 9.10 9.50 -22.10
N ILE A 149 8.04 10.20 -21.67
CA ILE A 149 7.95 11.67 -21.72
C ILE A 149 9.01 12.31 -20.81
N ASP A 150 9.20 11.81 -19.58
CA ASP A 150 10.24 12.28 -18.66
C ASP A 150 11.65 12.15 -19.27
N ALA A 151 11.86 11.17 -20.16
CA ALA A 151 13.10 10.97 -20.90
C ALA A 151 13.15 11.73 -22.26
N GLY A 152 12.20 12.61 -22.54
CA GLY A 152 12.12 13.38 -23.79
C GLY A 152 11.76 12.56 -25.04
N ARG A 153 11.15 11.39 -24.87
CA ARG A 153 10.72 10.51 -25.98
C ARG A 153 9.24 10.73 -26.29
N THR A 154 8.90 10.69 -27.57
CA THR A 154 7.51 10.69 -28.03
C THR A 154 6.81 9.39 -27.66
N ILE A 155 5.53 9.47 -27.29
CA ILE A 155 4.67 8.30 -27.13
C ILE A 155 3.85 8.08 -28.40
N SER A 156 3.47 6.83 -28.65
CA SER A 156 2.50 6.50 -29.69
C SER A 156 1.11 6.41 -29.06
N GLU A 157 0.08 6.41 -29.88
CA GLU A 157 -1.23 6.01 -29.42
C GLU A 157 -1.20 4.55 -28.94
N LYS A 158 -1.93 4.27 -27.85
CA LYS A 158 -2.12 2.92 -27.34
C LYS A 158 -3.58 2.63 -27.12
N GLU A 159 -3.99 1.44 -27.54
CA GLU A 159 -5.27 0.89 -27.16
C GLU A 159 -5.05 -0.34 -26.28
N ILE A 160 -5.80 -0.41 -25.19
CA ILE A 160 -5.75 -1.49 -24.21
C ILE A 160 -7.13 -2.16 -24.23
N PRO A 161 -7.25 -3.41 -24.70
CA PRO A 161 -8.52 -4.11 -24.76
C PRO A 161 -9.14 -4.30 -23.38
N ILE A 162 -10.46 -4.11 -23.31
CA ILE A 162 -11.30 -4.21 -22.13
C ILE A 162 -12.26 -5.38 -22.36
N LEU A 163 -12.26 -6.36 -21.46
CA LEU A 163 -13.26 -7.44 -21.51
C LEU A 163 -14.66 -6.88 -21.25
N GLU A 164 -15.70 -7.51 -21.77
CA GLU A 164 -17.09 -7.10 -21.48
C GLU A 164 -17.36 -6.99 -19.97
N SER A 165 -16.84 -7.96 -19.21
CA SER A 165 -16.93 -7.96 -17.74
C SER A 165 -16.18 -6.81 -17.06
N GLU A 166 -15.23 -6.18 -17.73
CA GLU A 166 -14.41 -5.07 -17.22
C GLU A 166 -14.93 -3.69 -17.64
N GLN A 167 -15.95 -3.64 -18.51
CA GLN A 167 -16.49 -2.39 -19.06
C GLN A 167 -16.90 -1.40 -17.96
N HIS A 168 -17.49 -1.91 -16.88
CA HIS A 168 -17.92 -1.08 -15.77
C HIS A 168 -16.74 -0.45 -15.02
N TYR A 169 -15.61 -1.16 -14.84
CA TYR A 169 -14.39 -0.59 -14.26
C TYR A 169 -13.84 0.53 -15.14
N ALA A 170 -13.77 0.30 -16.45
CA ALA A 170 -13.31 1.32 -17.41
C ALA A 170 -14.19 2.58 -17.37
N ASN A 171 -15.50 2.40 -17.35
CA ASN A 171 -16.46 3.49 -17.27
C ASN A 171 -16.28 4.30 -15.98
N GLN A 172 -15.99 3.64 -14.84
CA GLN A 172 -15.69 4.35 -13.59
C GLN A 172 -14.39 5.17 -13.68
N VAL A 173 -13.36 4.69 -14.39
CA VAL A 173 -12.12 5.46 -14.61
C VAL A 173 -12.41 6.67 -15.50
N PHE A 174 -13.11 6.49 -16.63
CA PHE A 174 -13.49 7.61 -17.51
C PHE A 174 -14.35 8.65 -16.79
N ALA A 175 -15.27 8.19 -15.95
CA ALA A 175 -16.08 9.03 -15.08
C ALA A 175 -15.23 9.90 -14.14
N SER A 176 -14.23 9.31 -13.47
CA SER A 176 -13.29 10.07 -12.62
C SER A 176 -12.51 11.13 -13.43
N LEU A 177 -12.05 10.76 -14.62
CA LEU A 177 -11.31 11.66 -15.53
C LEU A 177 -12.18 12.78 -16.13
N ALA A 178 -13.49 12.61 -16.16
CA ALA A 178 -14.43 13.59 -16.70
C ALA A 178 -14.97 14.56 -15.63
N GLN A 179 -14.62 14.39 -14.34
CA GLN A 179 -15.08 15.27 -13.27
C GLN A 179 -14.65 16.71 -13.51
N THR A 180 -15.52 17.68 -13.20
CA THR A 180 -15.23 19.12 -13.31
C THR A 180 -14.42 19.63 -12.11
N ASN A 181 -14.67 19.08 -10.92
CA ASN A 181 -13.97 19.41 -9.67
C ASN A 181 -12.93 18.34 -9.33
N LYS A 182 -11.97 18.12 -10.23
CA LYS A 182 -10.98 17.06 -10.08
C LYS A 182 -10.10 17.31 -8.86
N VAL A 183 -9.91 16.25 -8.08
CA VAL A 183 -8.92 16.24 -7.01
C VAL A 183 -7.54 16.28 -7.63
N LYS A 184 -6.67 17.17 -7.13
CA LYS A 184 -5.29 17.24 -7.59
C LYS A 184 -4.57 15.91 -7.33
N PRO A 185 -3.73 15.42 -8.25
CA PRO A 185 -2.98 14.19 -8.06
C PRO A 185 -2.19 14.14 -6.74
N ASP A 186 -1.64 15.27 -6.30
CA ASP A 186 -0.87 15.35 -5.05
C ASP A 186 -1.71 15.02 -3.80
N VAL A 187 -3.01 15.37 -3.80
CA VAL A 187 -3.91 15.05 -2.69
C VAL A 187 -4.19 13.55 -2.64
N LEU A 188 -4.45 12.92 -3.79
CA LEU A 188 -4.64 11.47 -3.87
C LEU A 188 -3.36 10.72 -3.47
N ASN A 189 -2.21 11.20 -3.95
CA ASN A 189 -0.91 10.63 -3.60
C ASN A 189 -0.60 10.76 -2.10
N ASN A 190 -1.02 11.85 -1.46
CA ASN A 190 -0.87 11.99 0.00
C ASN A 190 -1.60 10.87 0.75
N TYR A 191 -2.88 10.64 0.43
CA TYR A 191 -3.66 9.54 1.03
C TYR A 191 -3.09 8.16 0.73
N LEU A 192 -2.56 7.94 -0.48
CA LEU A 192 -1.88 6.69 -0.82
C LEU A 192 -0.61 6.49 0.00
N ASN A 193 0.18 7.54 0.22
CA ASN A 193 1.37 7.47 1.08
C ASN A 193 0.98 7.18 2.53
N GLN A 194 -0.06 7.82 3.06
CA GLN A 194 -0.58 7.54 4.40
C GLN A 194 -1.00 6.08 4.58
N LEU A 195 -1.58 5.42 3.55
CA LEU A 195 -1.88 3.98 3.61
C LEU A 195 -0.62 3.12 3.75
N GLU A 196 0.44 3.43 3.00
CA GLU A 196 1.71 2.71 3.11
C GLU A 196 2.39 2.95 4.47
N GLU A 197 2.32 4.17 4.99
CA GLU A 197 2.81 4.48 6.34
C GLU A 197 2.06 3.69 7.41
N ILE A 198 0.73 3.69 7.39
CA ILE A 198 -0.09 2.91 8.34
C ILE A 198 0.27 1.43 8.28
N LYS A 199 0.44 0.87 7.08
CA LYS A 199 0.86 -0.52 6.89
C LYS A 199 2.24 -0.78 7.51
N ALA A 200 3.21 0.11 7.29
CA ALA A 200 4.54 0.00 7.87
C ALA A 200 4.51 0.11 9.41
N TYR A 201 3.65 0.98 9.97
CA TYR A 201 3.44 1.07 11.43
C TYR A 201 2.83 -0.20 12.00
N LYS A 202 1.85 -0.79 11.31
CA LYS A 202 1.24 -2.07 11.71
C LYS A 202 2.28 -3.18 11.75
N GLU A 203 3.13 -3.28 10.74
CA GLU A 203 4.22 -4.27 10.68
C GLU A 203 5.26 -4.03 11.78
N LYS A 204 5.70 -2.78 11.96
CA LYS A 204 6.62 -2.39 13.04
C LYS A 204 6.09 -2.78 14.41
N ALA A 205 4.80 -2.54 14.67
CA ALA A 205 4.17 -2.89 15.95
C ALA A 205 4.16 -4.40 16.20
N ASN A 206 3.83 -5.19 15.19
CA ASN A 206 3.78 -6.65 15.31
C ASN A 206 5.17 -7.24 15.57
N ASN A 207 6.21 -6.63 15.01
CA ASN A 207 7.61 -7.04 15.16
C ASN A 207 8.32 -6.45 16.39
N ASP A 208 7.72 -5.50 17.12
CA ASP A 208 8.33 -4.92 18.31
C ASP A 208 8.26 -5.90 19.50
N PRO A 209 9.41 -6.33 20.07
CA PRO A 209 9.43 -7.21 21.23
C PRO A 209 9.01 -6.51 22.53
N ASN A 210 9.01 -5.17 22.56
CA ASN A 210 8.70 -4.39 23.76
C ASN A 210 7.20 -4.09 23.91
N LEU A 211 6.40 -4.38 22.88
CA LEU A 211 4.95 -4.25 22.94
C LEU A 211 4.32 -5.55 23.42
N SER A 212 3.43 -5.43 24.40
CA SER A 212 2.56 -6.53 24.82
C SER A 212 1.56 -6.91 23.72
N SER A 213 0.99 -8.12 23.81
CA SER A 213 -0.04 -8.55 22.87
C SER A 213 -1.25 -7.61 22.83
N ALA A 214 -1.66 -7.09 23.99
CA ALA A 214 -2.76 -6.13 24.10
C ALA A 214 -2.44 -4.80 23.38
N GLU A 215 -1.21 -4.28 23.53
CA GLU A 215 -0.78 -3.09 22.81
C GLU A 215 -0.73 -3.32 21.30
N LYS A 216 -0.27 -4.49 20.86
CA LYS A 216 -0.27 -4.86 19.43
C LYS A 216 -1.67 -4.91 18.85
N GLU A 217 -2.63 -5.50 19.56
CA GLU A 217 -4.04 -5.53 19.15
C GLU A 217 -4.62 -4.13 19.02
N VAL A 218 -4.33 -3.23 19.97
CA VAL A 218 -4.77 -1.83 19.89
C VAL A 218 -4.18 -1.12 18.68
N VAL A 219 -2.88 -1.23 18.45
CA VAL A 219 -2.23 -0.62 17.29
C VAL A 219 -2.81 -1.18 15.99
N ASN A 220 -3.01 -2.50 15.91
CA ASN A 220 -3.60 -3.16 14.75
C ASN A 220 -5.01 -2.63 14.48
N HIS A 221 -5.86 -2.53 15.50
CA HIS A 221 -7.22 -2.02 15.36
C HIS A 221 -7.27 -0.55 14.92
N LEU A 222 -6.38 0.28 15.48
CA LEU A 222 -6.24 1.68 15.05
C LEU A 222 -5.80 1.75 13.58
N CYS A 223 -4.77 1.01 13.19
CA CYS A 223 -4.27 0.97 11.82
C CYS A 223 -5.36 0.50 10.84
N ASP A 224 -6.15 -0.51 11.22
CA ASP A 224 -7.26 -1.01 10.40
C ASP A 224 -8.38 0.04 10.24
N SER A 225 -8.71 0.74 11.33
CA SER A 225 -9.72 1.82 11.31
C SER A 225 -9.28 2.98 10.44
N LEU A 226 -8.04 3.44 10.59
CA LEU A 226 -7.45 4.52 9.79
C LEU A 226 -7.33 4.13 8.32
N SER A 227 -6.87 2.91 8.02
CA SER A 227 -6.79 2.40 6.65
C SER A 227 -8.17 2.36 5.99
N LYS A 228 -9.20 1.93 6.73
CA LYS A 228 -10.57 1.91 6.24
C LYS A 228 -11.10 3.31 5.97
N GLU A 229 -10.83 4.28 6.85
CA GLU A 229 -11.25 5.66 6.64
C GLU A 229 -10.57 6.25 5.41
N ILE A 230 -9.24 6.09 5.25
CA ILE A 230 -8.53 6.58 4.07
C ILE A 230 -9.05 5.91 2.78
N LYS A 231 -9.31 4.61 2.78
CA LYS A 231 -9.90 3.93 1.61
C LYS A 231 -11.30 4.45 1.28
N THR A 232 -12.09 4.77 2.30
CA THR A 232 -13.42 5.37 2.14
C THR A 232 -13.29 6.76 1.50
N THR A 233 -12.35 7.57 2.00
CA THR A 233 -12.03 8.89 1.47
C THR A 233 -11.54 8.83 0.01
N LEU A 234 -10.59 7.94 -0.30
CA LEU A 234 -10.08 7.74 -1.67
C LEU A 234 -11.19 7.31 -2.64
N THR A 235 -12.09 6.43 -2.20
CA THR A 235 -13.27 6.05 -2.99
C THR A 235 -14.12 7.27 -3.26
N ALA A 236 -14.52 8.02 -2.23
CA ALA A 236 -15.35 9.21 -2.36
C ALA A 236 -14.73 10.27 -3.28
N LEU A 237 -13.40 10.49 -3.18
CA LEU A 237 -12.66 11.44 -4.01
C LEU A 237 -12.51 11.00 -5.47
N THR A 238 -12.70 9.72 -5.79
CA THR A 238 -12.58 9.19 -7.16
C THR A 238 -13.90 8.72 -7.77
N THR A 239 -15.00 8.73 -7.02
CA THR A 239 -16.34 8.41 -7.54
C THR A 239 -17.09 9.65 -8.00
N LEU A 240 -17.98 9.49 -9.00
CA LEU A 240 -18.85 10.57 -9.49
C LEU A 240 -19.72 11.14 -8.37
N SER A 241 -19.48 12.40 -7.98
CA SER A 241 -20.50 13.22 -7.32
C SER A 241 -21.47 13.74 -8.38
N THR A 242 -22.33 12.88 -8.93
CA THR A 242 -23.49 13.40 -9.67
C THR A 242 -24.48 13.95 -8.65
N SER A 243 -24.57 15.27 -8.53
CA SER A 243 -25.73 15.86 -7.88
C SER A 243 -26.96 15.53 -8.72
N GLU A 244 -27.80 14.63 -8.23
CA GLU A 244 -29.20 14.66 -8.64
C GLU A 244 -29.75 16.06 -8.34
N ALA A 245 -30.60 16.58 -9.22
CA ALA A 245 -31.17 17.91 -9.09
C ALA A 245 -31.86 18.06 -7.71
N GLY A 246 -31.26 18.85 -6.82
CA GLY A 246 -31.77 19.10 -5.46
C GLY A 246 -30.90 18.60 -4.31
N VAL A 247 -29.83 17.83 -4.56
CA VAL A 247 -28.87 17.41 -3.53
C VAL A 247 -27.60 18.27 -3.63
N VAL A 248 -27.20 18.91 -2.53
CA VAL A 248 -25.92 19.65 -2.46
C VAL A 248 -24.79 18.66 -2.76
N ALA A 249 -24.11 18.84 -3.89
CA ALA A 249 -22.94 18.03 -4.23
C ALA A 249 -21.91 18.16 -3.11
N THR A 250 -21.50 17.04 -2.49
CA THR A 250 -20.39 17.05 -1.55
C THR A 250 -19.11 17.42 -2.32
N THR A 251 -18.47 18.52 -1.91
CA THR A 251 -17.24 18.98 -2.56
C THR A 251 -16.05 18.11 -2.12
N PRO A 252 -14.97 18.03 -2.91
CA PRO A 252 -13.72 17.42 -2.45
C PRO A 252 -13.24 17.98 -1.11
N GLU A 253 -13.41 19.29 -0.89
CA GLU A 253 -13.08 19.96 0.36
C GLU A 253 -13.91 19.44 1.54
N ASP A 254 -15.21 19.24 1.35
CA ASP A 254 -16.09 18.64 2.38
C ASP A 254 -15.68 17.21 2.71
N ILE A 255 -15.30 16.42 1.71
CA ILE A 255 -14.82 15.04 1.88
C ILE A 255 -13.52 15.05 2.70
N ILE A 256 -12.58 15.94 2.38
CA ILE A 256 -11.31 16.09 3.09
C ILE A 256 -11.53 16.55 4.53
N ASN A 257 -12.41 17.52 4.76
CA ASN A 257 -12.72 18.01 6.11
C ASN A 257 -13.37 16.91 6.97
N ASN A 258 -14.29 16.13 6.39
CA ASN A 258 -14.92 15.00 7.07
C ASN A 258 -13.90 13.90 7.41
N HIS A 259 -13.00 13.58 6.47
CA HIS A 259 -11.88 12.68 6.71
C HIS A 259 -11.05 13.16 7.90
N GLN A 260 -10.69 14.44 7.94
CA GLN A 260 -9.87 15.00 9.00
C GLN A 260 -10.51 14.84 10.39
N SER A 261 -11.81 15.13 10.47
CA SER A 261 -12.60 14.95 11.69
C SER A 261 -12.60 13.49 12.17
N LYS A 262 -12.89 12.54 11.27
CA LYS A 262 -12.97 11.11 11.63
C LYS A 262 -11.61 10.51 11.99
N THR A 263 -10.56 10.86 11.26
CA THR A 263 -9.20 10.44 11.59
C THR A 263 -8.79 10.97 12.97
N ALA A 264 -9.10 12.22 13.30
CA ALA A 264 -8.89 12.75 14.64
C ALA A 264 -9.66 11.95 15.70
N MET A 265 -10.90 11.56 15.45
CA MET A 265 -11.69 10.71 16.37
C MET A 265 -11.02 9.35 16.60
N HIS A 266 -10.52 8.68 15.55
CA HIS A 266 -9.81 7.42 15.69
C HIS A 266 -8.54 7.56 16.55
N LEU A 267 -7.78 8.63 16.37
CA LEU A 267 -6.56 8.91 17.14
C LEU A 267 -6.89 9.26 18.61
N VAL A 268 -7.97 10.00 18.87
CA VAL A 268 -8.44 10.29 20.24
C VAL A 268 -8.93 9.02 20.94
N ALA A 269 -9.67 8.16 20.25
CA ALA A 269 -10.12 6.88 20.80
C ALA A 269 -8.92 6.00 21.23
N ALA A 270 -7.81 6.04 20.49
CA ALA A 270 -6.58 5.35 20.88
C ALA A 270 -5.97 5.91 22.17
N ARG A 271 -6.10 7.22 22.42
CA ARG A 271 -5.67 7.85 23.69
C ARG A 271 -6.53 7.41 24.87
N GLU A 272 -7.84 7.31 24.68
CA GLU A 272 -8.76 6.89 25.75
C GLU A 272 -8.48 5.48 26.28
N LEU A 273 -7.74 4.66 25.53
CA LEU A 273 -7.31 3.33 25.97
C LEU A 273 -6.23 3.34 27.06
N GLU A 274 -5.47 4.43 27.23
CA GLU A 274 -4.55 4.60 28.38
C GLU A 274 -5.30 4.55 29.72
N THR A 275 -6.58 4.89 29.73
CA THR A 275 -7.44 4.80 30.93
C THR A 275 -7.94 3.37 31.20
N LYS A 276 -7.79 2.47 30.22
CA LYS A 276 -8.36 1.10 30.26
C LYS A 276 -7.28 0.01 30.31
N VAL A 277 -6.09 0.27 29.79
CA VAL A 277 -4.96 -0.67 29.73
C VAL A 277 -3.67 0.06 30.12
N PRO A 278 -2.79 -0.52 30.96
CA PRO A 278 -1.47 0.04 31.20
C PRO A 278 -0.66 0.03 29.89
N VAL A 279 -0.33 1.22 29.38
CA VAL A 279 0.41 1.37 28.12
C VAL A 279 1.85 1.81 28.38
N THR A 280 2.79 1.23 27.63
CA THR A 280 4.22 1.52 27.73
C THR A 280 4.58 2.87 27.10
N SER A 281 5.75 3.40 27.43
CA SER A 281 6.33 4.55 26.73
C SER A 281 6.59 4.25 25.24
N GLY A 282 6.93 3.00 24.92
CA GLY A 282 7.08 2.50 23.55
C GLY A 282 5.78 2.63 22.75
N PHE A 283 4.66 2.17 23.32
CA PHE A 283 3.34 2.33 22.72
C PHE A 283 2.98 3.80 22.46
N LYS A 284 3.13 4.68 23.47
CA LYS A 284 2.83 6.12 23.33
C LYS A 284 3.68 6.77 22.24
N GLY A 285 4.97 6.44 22.18
CA GLY A 285 5.89 6.92 21.16
C GLY A 285 5.48 6.45 19.76
N LEU A 286 5.05 5.21 19.62
CA LEU A 286 4.56 4.66 18.35
C LEU A 286 3.30 5.39 17.86
N ILE A 287 2.29 5.57 18.72
CA ILE A 287 1.05 6.27 18.34
C ILE A 287 1.33 7.73 17.99
N ASN A 288 2.20 8.43 18.73
CA ASN A 288 2.59 9.79 18.40
C ASN A 288 3.31 9.89 17.06
N SER A 289 4.16 8.90 16.73
CA SER A 289 4.85 8.85 15.44
C SER A 289 3.85 8.64 14.29
N LEU A 290 2.84 7.78 14.50
CA LEU A 290 1.73 7.60 13.56
C LEU A 290 0.91 8.89 13.39
N CYS A 291 0.64 9.64 14.46
CA CYS A 291 -0.05 10.94 14.37
C CYS A 291 0.75 11.90 13.47
N ILE A 292 2.06 12.03 13.69
CA ILE A 292 2.93 12.92 12.92
C ILE A 292 2.95 12.53 11.44
N ALA A 293 3.04 11.23 11.15
CA ALA A 293 3.02 10.70 9.78
C ALA A 293 1.71 11.07 9.05
N LEU A 294 0.59 11.10 9.77
CA LEU A 294 -0.72 11.49 9.25
C LEU A 294 -1.00 13.01 9.31
N ASP A 295 0.00 13.84 9.62
CA ASP A 295 -0.13 15.30 9.83
C ASP A 295 -1.04 15.71 11.01
N TYR A 296 -1.16 14.86 12.04
CA TYR A 296 -1.87 15.16 13.28
C TYR A 296 -0.92 15.49 14.43
N LYS A 297 -1.42 16.31 15.36
CA LYS A 297 -0.72 16.56 16.62
C LYS A 297 -0.62 15.25 17.44
N PRO A 298 0.52 15.00 18.10
CA PRO A 298 0.66 13.91 19.05
C PRO A 298 -0.47 13.89 20.08
N VAL A 299 -1.09 12.72 20.28
CA VAL A 299 -2.21 12.56 21.24
C VAL A 299 -1.74 12.25 22.65
N PHE A 300 -0.54 11.66 22.80
CA PHE A 300 0.10 11.50 24.09
C PHE A 300 1.08 12.64 24.32
N THR A 301 1.05 13.23 25.52
CA THR A 301 2.16 14.07 25.95
C THR A 301 3.40 13.19 26.02
N ALA A 302 4.47 13.56 25.32
CA ALA A 302 5.77 12.95 25.57
C ALA A 302 5.99 13.05 27.07
N ALA A 303 6.22 11.91 27.74
CA ALA A 303 6.65 11.92 29.12
C ALA A 303 7.98 12.68 29.10
N GLY A 304 7.92 13.97 29.40
CA GLY A 304 9.10 14.76 29.65
C GLY A 304 9.89 13.98 30.67
N THR A 305 11.16 13.76 30.38
CA THR A 305 12.17 13.12 31.22
C THR A 305 12.10 13.56 32.69
N VAL A 306 11.50 14.73 32.95
CA VAL A 306 11.23 15.36 34.24
C VAL A 306 10.24 14.61 35.14
N GLN A 307 9.17 14.00 34.62
CA GLN A 307 8.18 13.34 35.50
C GLN A 307 8.73 12.02 36.05
N ASN A 308 9.47 11.27 35.22
CA ASN A 308 10.14 10.04 35.65
C ASN A 308 11.30 10.35 36.62
N MET A 309 12.02 11.46 36.41
CA MET A 309 13.02 11.96 37.37
C MET A 309 12.39 12.38 38.70
N LYS A 310 11.21 13.00 38.73
CA LYS A 310 10.54 13.40 39.98
C LYS A 310 10.08 12.19 40.80
N SER A 311 9.57 11.15 40.12
CA SER A 311 9.22 9.86 40.73
C SER A 311 10.46 9.14 41.29
N GLN A 312 11.56 9.13 40.54
CA GLN A 312 12.83 8.53 40.97
C GLN A 312 13.51 9.33 42.09
N LEU A 313 13.49 10.67 42.05
CA LEU A 313 14.00 11.52 43.14
C LEU A 313 13.19 11.37 44.43
N ASN A 314 11.88 11.19 44.35
CA ASN A 314 11.06 10.95 45.54
C ASN A 314 11.29 9.55 46.12
N ALA A 315 11.58 8.55 45.28
CA ALA A 315 11.97 7.21 45.75
C ALA A 315 13.36 7.21 46.42
N ILE A 316 14.30 8.04 45.93
CA ILE A 316 15.64 8.20 46.53
C ILE A 316 15.57 8.98 47.85
N LYS A 317 14.72 10.02 47.94
CA LYS A 317 14.53 10.80 49.18
C LYS A 317 13.78 10.08 50.29
N GLY A 318 13.14 8.94 50.00
CA GLY A 318 12.43 8.12 50.99
C GLY A 318 13.32 7.17 51.80
N HIS A 319 14.63 7.14 51.55
CA HIS A 319 15.54 6.15 52.16
C HIS A 319 16.75 6.71 52.93
N GLU A 320 16.78 8.00 53.25
CA GLU A 320 17.79 8.55 54.17
C GLU A 320 17.15 9.32 55.34
N GLU A 321 16.59 8.59 56.30
CA GLU A 321 16.69 8.99 57.71
C GLU A 321 17.74 8.11 58.37
N VAL A 322 19.01 8.44 58.13
CA VAL A 322 20.09 7.97 59.01
C VAL A 322 20.01 8.83 60.27
N VAL A 323 19.47 8.25 61.34
CA VAL A 323 19.53 8.80 62.69
C VAL A 323 21.01 8.92 63.09
N PRO A 324 21.54 10.12 63.40
CA PRO A 324 22.88 10.22 63.95
C PRO A 324 22.86 9.86 65.44
N GLU A 325 23.58 8.79 65.80
CA GLU A 325 23.95 8.46 67.17
C GLU A 325 24.69 9.65 67.82
N ARG A 326 24.17 10.13 68.96
CA ARG A 326 24.86 11.11 69.80
C ARG A 326 25.94 10.42 70.61
N GLY A 327 27.20 10.65 70.25
CA GLY A 327 28.36 10.40 71.10
C GLY A 327 28.50 11.43 72.22
N LEU A 328 28.55 10.93 73.45
CA LEU A 328 29.41 11.33 74.59
C LEU A 328 29.64 12.83 74.84
N ASN A 329 28.98 13.35 75.87
CA ASN A 329 29.49 14.49 76.64
C ASN A 329 30.41 13.96 77.76
N MET A 330 31.65 14.43 77.76
CA MET A 330 32.54 14.38 78.92
C MET A 330 32.13 15.48 79.91
N GLN A 331 31.89 15.10 81.16
CA GLN A 331 32.28 15.84 82.36
C GLN A 331 32.49 14.87 83.51
#